data_AF-A0A932T9G7-F1
#
_entry.id   AF-A0A932T9G7-F1
#
_cell.length_a   1.000
_cell.length_b   1.000
_cell.length_c   1.000
_cell.angle_alpha   90.00
_cell.angle_beta   90.00
_cell.angle_gamma   90.00
#
_symmetry.space_group_name_H-M   'P 1'
#
loop_
_entity.id
_entity.type
_entity.pdbx_description
1 polymer ?
#
loop_
_entity_poly.entity_id
_entity_poly.type
_entity_poly.pdbx_seq_one_letter_code
_entity_poly.pdbx_strand_id
1 'polypeptide(L)'
;MANFYSRLSYSFGNEDWNTEHRALQIQPDDSVLCITASGDRPLNLLTQELRELITIDANPLQNALFELKRIALSKLPYRDYLAFLGATPSEHRLETYAQLAPDLDPMAHAFWVLLQKKIHKGILYEGTVEKLLKLA
;
A
#
# COMPACT_ATOMS: atom_id res chain seq x y z
N MET A 1 -17.38 -15.44 1.25
CA MET A 1 -16.23 -14.51 1.08
C MET A 1 -16.73 -13.09 1.22
N ALA A 2 -15.95 -12.18 1.81
CA ALA A 2 -16.29 -10.75 1.84
C ALA A 2 -16.39 -10.20 0.41
N ASN A 3 -17.24 -9.17 0.23
CA ASN A 3 -17.44 -8.47 -1.03
C ASN A 3 -16.10 -7.90 -1.53
N PHE A 4 -15.86 -7.96 -2.85
CA PHE A 4 -14.67 -7.39 -3.48
C PHE A 4 -14.42 -5.93 -3.06
N TYR A 5 -15.47 -5.11 -3.01
CA TYR A 5 -15.38 -3.67 -2.71
C TYR A 5 -15.18 -3.34 -1.21
N SER A 6 -15.11 -4.35 -0.34
CA SER A 6 -14.91 -4.15 1.10
C SER A 6 -13.88 -5.10 1.71
N ARG A 7 -13.16 -5.85 0.89
CA ARG A 7 -12.08 -6.74 1.34
C ARG A 7 -10.73 -6.19 0.88
N LEU A 8 -9.69 -6.47 1.66
CA LEU A 8 -8.32 -6.29 1.20
C LEU A 8 -8.03 -7.37 0.17
N SER A 9 -8.06 -7.02 -1.12
CA SER A 9 -7.92 -8.01 -2.21
C SER A 9 -6.46 -8.42 -2.40
N TYR A 10 -5.57 -7.43 -2.44
CA TYR A 10 -4.12 -7.56 -2.58
C TYR A 10 -3.45 -6.66 -1.56
N SER A 11 -2.32 -7.09 -1.02
CA SER A 11 -1.50 -6.34 -0.06
C SER A 11 -0.06 -6.12 -0.52
N PHE A 12 0.40 -6.85 -1.54
CA PHE A 12 1.67 -6.56 -2.22
C PHE A 12 1.62 -6.85 -3.72
N GLY A 13 2.46 -6.18 -4.50
CA GLY A 13 2.64 -6.37 -5.94
C GLY A 13 3.67 -7.46 -6.22
N ASN A 14 3.41 -8.27 -7.25
CA ASN A 14 4.32 -9.34 -7.71
C ASN A 14 5.10 -8.94 -8.98
N GLU A 15 4.79 -7.77 -9.53
CA GLU A 15 5.33 -7.29 -10.79
C GLU A 15 6.74 -6.70 -10.64
N ASP A 16 7.59 -6.92 -11.64
CA ASP A 16 8.88 -6.23 -11.75
C ASP A 16 8.69 -4.78 -12.21
N TRP A 17 9.03 -3.85 -11.33
CA TRP A 17 8.93 -2.42 -11.59
C TRP A 17 9.88 -1.93 -12.69
N ASN A 18 11.03 -2.60 -12.92
CA ASN A 18 11.97 -2.21 -13.98
C ASN A 18 11.36 -2.40 -15.38
N THR A 19 10.53 -3.43 -15.56
CA THR A 19 9.86 -3.69 -16.82
C THR A 19 8.85 -2.59 -17.12
N GLU A 20 8.13 -2.10 -16.11
CA GLU A 20 7.18 -1.00 -16.25
C GLU A 20 7.89 0.33 -16.55
N HIS A 21 8.98 0.65 -15.85
CA HIS A 21 9.78 1.86 -16.12
C HIS A 21 10.30 1.88 -17.56
N ARG A 22 10.86 0.77 -18.04
CA ARG A 22 11.38 0.67 -19.42
C ARG A 22 10.29 0.77 -20.48
N ALA A 23 9.09 0.29 -20.19
CA ALA A 23 7.99 0.30 -21.14
C ALA A 23 7.33 1.68 -21.23
N LEU A 24 7.15 2.37 -20.10
CA LEU A 24 6.44 3.65 -20.05
C LEU A 24 7.32 4.84 -20.42
N GLN A 25 8.63 4.80 -20.07
CA GLN A 25 9.57 5.89 -20.32
C GLN A 25 9.02 7.27 -19.90
N ILE A 26 8.45 7.34 -18.69
CA ILE A 26 7.77 8.53 -18.16
C ILE A 26 8.71 9.74 -18.20
N GLN A 27 8.18 10.87 -18.66
CA GLN A 27 8.87 12.15 -18.73
C GLN A 27 8.36 13.12 -17.64
N PRO A 28 9.15 14.14 -17.26
CA PRO A 28 8.78 15.10 -16.21
C PRO A 28 7.48 15.88 -16.45
N ASP A 29 7.02 15.96 -17.70
CA ASP A 29 5.76 16.60 -18.08
C ASP A 29 4.60 15.61 -18.21
N ASP A 30 4.79 14.31 -17.98
CA ASP A 30 3.68 13.36 -18.04
C ASP A 30 2.77 13.44 -16.82
N SER A 31 1.47 13.32 -17.07
CA SER A 31 0.45 13.05 -16.05
C SER A 31 0.02 11.59 -16.17
N VAL A 32 0.22 10.82 -15.10
CA VAL A 32 0.03 9.36 -15.10
C VAL A 32 -1.20 8.99 -14.30
N LEU A 33 -2.10 8.19 -14.90
CA LEU A 33 -3.21 7.55 -14.19
C LEU A 33 -2.86 6.10 -13.90
N CYS A 34 -2.87 5.71 -12.63
CA CYS A 34 -2.54 4.36 -12.17
C CYS A 34 -3.72 3.75 -11.42
N ILE A 35 -4.04 2.49 -11.72
CA ILE A 35 -4.93 1.70 -10.87
C ILE A 35 -4.18 1.38 -9.57
N THR A 36 -4.75 1.72 -8.42
CA THR A 36 -4.05 1.64 -7.12
C THR A 36 -3.65 0.20 -6.78
N ALA A 37 -4.58 -0.76 -6.89
CA ALA A 37 -4.34 -2.17 -6.59
C ALA A 37 -3.69 -2.39 -5.21
N SER A 38 -2.48 -2.95 -5.13
CA SER A 38 -1.76 -3.15 -3.86
C SER A 38 -1.05 -1.88 -3.35
N GLY A 39 -1.01 -0.82 -4.17
CA GLY A 39 -0.29 0.43 -3.89
C GLY A 39 1.20 0.40 -4.26
N ASP A 40 1.78 -0.76 -4.58
CA ASP A 40 3.23 -0.83 -4.83
C ASP A 40 3.62 -0.25 -6.19
N ARG A 41 2.80 -0.49 -7.22
CA ARG A 41 2.98 0.13 -8.55
C ARG A 41 3.02 1.65 -8.48
N PRO A 42 2.00 2.36 -7.95
CA PRO A 42 2.06 3.81 -7.89
C PRO A 42 3.23 4.33 -7.04
N LEU A 43 3.61 3.65 -5.95
CA LEU A 43 4.82 4.02 -5.18
C LEU A 43 6.09 3.89 -6.02
N ASN A 44 6.21 2.85 -6.84
CA ASN A 44 7.36 2.69 -7.74
C ASN A 44 7.36 3.73 -8.87
N LEU A 45 6.19 4.13 -9.38
CA LEU A 45 6.09 5.19 -10.39
C LEU A 45 6.53 6.55 -9.85
N LEU A 46 6.30 6.84 -8.55
CA LEU A 46 6.78 8.06 -7.88
C LEU A 46 8.31 8.18 -7.80
N THR A 47 9.06 7.13 -8.15
CA THR A 47 10.53 7.21 -8.27
C THR A 47 10.98 7.81 -9.60
N GLN A 48 10.07 7.96 -10.56
CA GLN A 48 10.31 8.65 -11.82
C GLN A 48 9.98 10.14 -11.70
N GLU A 49 10.63 10.99 -12.49
CA GLU A 49 10.22 12.38 -12.62
C GLU A 49 8.96 12.46 -13.48
N LEU A 50 7.91 13.09 -12.94
CA LEU A 50 6.60 13.21 -13.56
C LEU A 50 5.88 14.46 -13.05
N ARG A 51 4.90 14.96 -13.81
CA ARG A 51 4.13 16.15 -13.45
C ARG A 51 3.12 15.83 -12.35
N GLU A 52 2.40 14.73 -12.52
CA GLU A 52 1.33 14.32 -11.61
C GLU A 52 1.07 12.82 -11.72
N LEU A 53 0.84 12.17 -10.57
CA LEU A 53 0.37 10.79 -10.50
C LEU A 53 -1.00 10.75 -9.84
N ILE A 54 -1.99 10.28 -10.58
CA ILE A 54 -3.37 10.06 -10.11
C ILE A 54 -3.55 8.57 -9.87
N THR A 55 -3.91 8.19 -8.65
CA THR A 55 -4.18 6.79 -8.30
C THR A 55 -5.66 6.56 -8.09
N ILE A 56 -6.24 5.54 -8.73
CA ILE A 56 -7.67 5.21 -8.61
C ILE A 56 -7.91 3.73 -8.35
N ASP A 57 -8.89 3.41 -7.51
CA ASP A 57 -9.39 2.06 -7.33
C ASP A 57 -10.87 2.08 -7.01
N ALA A 58 -11.62 1.14 -7.59
CA ALA A 58 -13.03 0.97 -7.31
C ALA A 58 -13.27 0.41 -5.89
N ASN A 59 -12.28 -0.28 -5.32
CA ASN A 59 -12.29 -0.71 -3.94
C ASN A 59 -11.64 0.36 -3.05
N PRO A 60 -12.41 1.10 -2.24
CA PRO A 60 -11.86 2.19 -1.43
C PRO A 60 -10.83 1.72 -0.40
N LEU A 61 -10.87 0.45 0.01
CA LEU A 61 -9.87 -0.12 0.92
C LEU A 61 -8.48 -0.24 0.27
N GLN A 62 -8.39 -0.36 -1.06
CA GLN A 62 -7.10 -0.34 -1.76
C GLN A 62 -6.50 1.07 -1.81
N ASN A 63 -7.33 2.09 -1.96
CA ASN A 63 -6.88 3.49 -1.83
C ASN A 63 -6.42 3.76 -0.39
N ALA A 64 -7.14 3.25 0.62
CA ALA A 64 -6.71 3.34 2.02
C ALA A 64 -5.40 2.59 2.31
N LEU A 65 -5.14 1.46 1.63
CA LEU A 65 -3.86 0.75 1.73
C LEU A 65 -2.71 1.56 1.14
N PHE A 66 -2.90 2.10 -0.05
CA PHE A 66 -1.89 2.96 -0.67
C PHE A 66 -1.57 4.15 0.21
N GLU A 67 -2.59 4.82 0.75
CA GLU A 67 -2.39 5.97 1.63
C GLU A 67 -1.58 5.61 2.88
N LEU A 68 -1.89 4.48 3.50
CA LEU A 68 -1.12 3.99 4.66
C LEU A 68 0.34 3.71 4.30
N LYS A 69 0.60 3.04 3.18
CA LYS A 69 1.97 2.75 2.72
C LYS A 69 2.72 4.04 2.38
N ARG A 70 2.06 4.98 1.71
CA ARG A 70 2.62 6.29 1.33
C ARG A 70 3.04 7.10 2.55
N ILE A 71 2.18 7.21 3.56
CA ILE A 71 2.48 7.90 4.82
C ILE A 71 3.55 7.16 5.63
N ALA A 72 3.48 5.82 5.70
CA ALA A 72 4.51 5.04 6.39
C ALA A 72 5.89 5.22 5.73
N LEU A 73 5.96 5.17 4.40
CA LEU A 73 7.21 5.31 3.65
C LEU A 73 7.80 6.72 3.78
N SER A 74 6.97 7.76 3.87
CA SER A 74 7.45 9.15 4.00
C SER A 74 7.93 9.50 5.41
N LYS A 75 7.49 8.77 6.44
CA LYS A 75 7.80 9.08 7.85
C LYS A 75 8.79 8.13 8.51
N LEU A 76 8.81 6.87 8.08
CA LEU A 76 9.57 5.83 8.77
C LEU A 76 10.94 5.62 8.11
N PRO A 77 12.00 5.39 8.90
CA PRO A 77 13.21 4.79 8.39
C PRO A 77 12.91 3.46 7.69
N TYR A 78 13.69 3.11 6.67
CA TYR A 78 13.45 1.92 5.84
C TYR A 78 13.26 0.62 6.67
N ARG A 79 14.06 0.43 7.72
CA ARG A 79 13.95 -0.74 8.60
C ARG A 79 12.61 -0.79 9.33
N ASP A 80 12.14 0.35 9.82
CA ASP A 80 10.88 0.46 10.55
C ASP A 80 9.69 0.34 9.61
N TYR A 81 9.82 0.82 8.37
CA TYR A 81 8.83 0.59 7.31
C TYR A 81 8.66 -0.91 7.01
N LEU A 82 9.77 -1.65 6.82
CA LEU A 82 9.72 -3.10 6.61
C LEU A 82 9.10 -3.85 7.80
N ALA A 83 9.48 -3.44 9.01
CA ALA A 83 8.94 -3.99 10.25
C ALA A 83 7.44 -3.73 10.36
N PHE A 84 7.00 -2.50 10.08
CA PHE A 84 5.60 -2.08 10.06
C PHE A 84 4.77 -2.88 9.06
N LEU A 85 5.25 -3.05 7.83
CA LEU A 85 4.57 -3.83 6.80
C LEU A 85 4.50 -5.33 7.13
N GLY A 86 5.42 -5.87 7.95
CA GLY A 86 5.46 -7.29 8.28
C GLY A 86 6.47 -8.11 7.49
N ALA A 87 7.42 -7.46 6.82
CA ALA A 87 8.56 -8.14 6.20
C ALA A 87 9.56 -8.66 7.23
N THR A 88 9.65 -7.99 8.39
CA THR A 88 10.48 -8.40 9.52
C THR A 88 9.66 -8.44 10.83
N PRO A 89 10.07 -9.20 11.85
CA PRO A 89 9.38 -9.23 13.14
C PRO A 89 9.28 -7.84 13.79
N SER A 90 8.16 -7.58 14.47
CA SER A 90 7.93 -6.35 15.23
C SER A 90 6.75 -6.54 16.18
N GLU A 91 6.88 -5.99 17.38
CA GLU A 91 5.81 -5.93 18.40
C GLU A 91 5.13 -4.55 18.45
N HIS A 92 5.69 -3.56 17.73
CA HIS A 92 5.32 -2.14 17.85
C HIS A 92 4.37 -1.63 16.75
N ARG A 93 3.82 -2.50 15.89
CA ARG A 93 3.07 -2.07 14.69
C ARG A 93 1.85 -1.19 15.00
N LEU A 94 1.14 -1.47 16.09
CA LEU A 94 -0.02 -0.67 16.49
C LEU A 94 0.39 0.72 17.01
N GLU A 95 1.53 0.80 17.71
CA GLU A 95 2.12 2.05 18.17
C GLU A 95 2.59 2.88 16.98
N THR A 96 3.29 2.25 16.03
CA THR A 96 3.65 2.88 14.76
C THR A 96 2.42 3.40 14.03
N TYR A 97 1.36 2.59 13.90
CA TYR A 97 0.11 3.06 13.28
C TYR A 97 -0.48 4.27 14.01
N ALA A 98 -0.50 4.28 15.34
CA ALA A 98 -1.00 5.42 16.10
C ALA A 98 -0.22 6.72 15.82
N GLN A 99 1.08 6.64 15.52
CA GLN A 99 1.91 7.78 15.12
C GLN A 99 1.64 8.25 13.68
N LEU A 100 1.26 7.32 12.79
CA LEU A 100 0.95 7.62 11.39
C LEU A 100 -0.50 8.11 11.19
N ALA A 101 -1.42 7.63 12.03
CA ALA A 101 -2.86 7.85 11.91
C ALA A 101 -3.29 9.32 11.76
N PRO A 102 -2.68 10.32 12.45
CA PRO A 102 -3.05 11.73 12.29
C PRO A 102 -2.83 12.29 10.88
N ASP A 103 -2.00 11.65 10.07
CA ASP A 103 -1.65 12.12 8.72
C ASP A 103 -2.39 11.35 7.62
N LEU A 104 -3.17 10.34 7.99
CA LEU A 104 -4.01 9.63 7.04
C LEU A 104 -5.24 10.45 6.69
N ASP A 105 -5.69 10.33 5.44
CA ASP A 105 -7.02 10.75 5.06
C ASP A 105 -8.09 10.15 6.00
N PRO A 106 -9.13 10.91 6.39
CA PRO A 106 -10.16 10.42 7.32
C PRO A 106 -10.82 9.09 6.89
N MET A 107 -11.02 8.88 5.59
CA MET A 107 -11.57 7.63 5.07
C MET A 107 -10.59 6.47 5.26
N ALA A 108 -9.31 6.70 4.95
CA ALA A 108 -8.27 5.70 5.15
C ALA A 108 -8.13 5.33 6.64
N HIS A 109 -8.11 6.34 7.52
CA HIS A 109 -8.07 6.13 8.97
C HIS A 109 -9.26 5.29 9.46
N ALA A 110 -10.48 5.59 9.01
CA ALA A 110 -11.68 4.85 9.38
C ALA A 110 -11.60 3.36 9.01
N PHE A 111 -11.06 3.02 7.84
CA PHE A 111 -10.82 1.62 7.46
C PHE A 111 -9.82 0.95 8.39
N TRP A 112 -8.71 1.62 8.70
CA TRP A 112 -7.61 1.02 9.48
C TRP A 112 -7.94 0.88 10.97
N VAL A 113 -8.83 1.71 11.51
CA VAL A 113 -9.42 1.50 12.84
C VAL A 113 -10.17 0.16 12.90
N LEU A 114 -10.95 -0.17 11.87
CA LEU A 114 -11.69 -1.45 11.82
C LEU A 114 -10.79 -2.65 11.52
N LEU A 115 -9.61 -2.42 10.95
CA LEU A 115 -8.69 -3.45 10.48
C LEU A 115 -7.40 -3.55 11.31
N GLN A 116 -7.38 -3.06 12.55
CA GLN A 116 -6.20 -3.09 13.43
C GLN A 116 -5.57 -4.49 13.58
N LYS A 117 -6.37 -5.56 13.53
CA LYS A 117 -5.84 -6.94 13.54
C LYS A 117 -4.89 -7.23 12.37
N LYS A 118 -5.11 -6.62 11.20
CA LYS A 118 -4.21 -6.72 10.04
C LYS A 118 -2.92 -5.94 10.27
N ILE A 119 -3.04 -4.75 10.86
CA ILE A 119 -1.88 -3.90 11.23
C ILE A 119 -0.99 -4.64 12.21
N HIS A 120 -1.56 -5.19 13.29
CA HIS A 120 -0.82 -5.95 14.30
C HIS A 120 -0.01 -7.10 13.69
N LYS A 121 -0.58 -7.82 12.71
CA LYS A 121 0.08 -8.93 12.03
C LYS A 121 1.17 -8.51 11.03
N GLY A 122 1.14 -7.26 10.57
CA GLY A 122 1.84 -6.84 9.36
C GLY A 122 0.97 -7.04 8.13
N ILE A 123 0.82 -5.96 7.36
CA ILE A 123 -0.16 -5.86 6.28
C ILE A 123 0.27 -6.61 5.02
N LEU A 124 1.57 -6.84 4.83
CA LEU A 124 2.18 -7.35 3.60
C LEU A 124 1.52 -8.63 3.05
N TYR A 125 1.05 -9.52 3.93
CA TYR A 125 0.42 -10.80 3.55
C TYR A 125 -1.04 -10.92 4.02
N GLU A 126 -1.70 -9.79 4.25
CA GLU A 126 -3.06 -9.74 4.78
C GLU A 126 -4.15 -9.60 3.71
N GLY A 127 -3.77 -9.46 2.44
CA GLY A 127 -4.68 -9.50 1.31
C GLY A 127 -5.25 -10.90 1.04
N THR A 128 -6.36 -10.93 0.31
CA THR A 128 -7.13 -12.17 0.08
C THR A 128 -6.36 -13.10 -0.85
N VAL A 129 -5.73 -12.56 -1.91
CA VAL A 129 -4.96 -13.37 -2.87
C VAL A 129 -3.74 -13.98 -2.20
N GLU A 130 -3.01 -13.21 -1.41
CA GLU A 130 -1.83 -13.67 -0.66
C GLU A 130 -2.18 -14.83 0.28
N LYS A 131 -3.33 -14.74 0.96
CA LYS A 131 -3.79 -15.82 1.85
C LYS A 131 -4.23 -17.07 1.11
N LEU A 132 -4.77 -16.93 -0.10
CA LEU A 132 -5.12 -18.08 -0.95
C LEU A 132 -3.88 -18.77 -1.49
N LEU A 133 -2.85 -17.98 -1.86
CA LEU A 133 -1.59 -18.48 -2.40
C LEU A 133 -0.64 -19.06 -1.33
N LYS A 134 -0.94 -18.89 -0.04
CA LYS A 134 -0.27 -19.62 1.06
C LYS A 134 -0.55 -21.13 1.08
N LEU A 135 -1.21 -21.66 0.04
CA LEU A 135 -1.36 -23.08 -0.26
C LEU A 135 -0.32 -23.50 -1.32
N ALA A 136 0.95 -23.60 -0.91
CA ALA A 136 1.98 -24.43 -1.53
C ALA A 136 3.05 -24.76 -0.48
#